data_AF-A0AAN6G3M0-F1
#
_entry.id   AF-A0AAN6G3M0-F1
#
_cell.length_a   1.000
_cell.length_b   1.000
_cell.length_c   1.000
_cell.angle_alpha   90.00
_cell.angle_beta   90.00
_cell.angle_gamma   90.00
#
_symmetry.space_group_name_H-M   'P 1'
#
loop_
_entity.id
_entity.type
_entity.pdbx_description
1 polymer ?
#
loop_
_entity_poly.entity_id
_entity_poly.type
_entity_poly.pdbx_seq_one_letter_code
_entity_poly.pdbx_strand_id
1 'polypeptide(L)'
;ASNAAVASGSTISITKGQGNIYSSAALVSLIQGGFPSATKFSVKISTLNFAASGATPALKNGIPSTGYTSAQLAVSSTAVATIPSGAPTTTLPAVSFTAGASGSTAYISLADAAGTLNLFDSTGASVGTVAFSCPALSPDVPIFPFDIL
;
A
#
# COMPACT_ATOMS: atom_id res chain seq x y z
N ALA A 1 -23.11 6.40 -7.32
CA ALA A 1 -23.08 5.84 -5.96
C ALA A 1 -23.55 6.95 -5.01
N SER A 2 -24.59 6.72 -4.20
CA SER A 2 -24.94 7.68 -3.15
C SER A 2 -24.03 7.44 -1.95
N ASN A 3 -23.54 8.50 -1.32
CA ASN A 3 -22.91 8.42 -0.01
C ASN A 3 -23.99 8.20 1.06
N ALA A 4 -24.73 7.09 0.94
CA ALA A 4 -25.75 6.74 1.90
C ALA A 4 -25.07 6.36 3.21
N ALA A 5 -25.63 6.84 4.32
CA ALA A 5 -25.12 6.50 5.63
C ALA A 5 -25.23 4.99 5.87
N VAL A 6 -24.27 4.46 6.63
CA VAL A 6 -24.07 3.04 6.86
C VAL A 6 -24.75 2.66 8.18
N ALA A 7 -25.53 1.59 8.22
CA ALA A 7 -26.14 1.17 9.49
C ALA A 7 -25.07 0.69 10.49
N SER A 8 -25.24 1.02 11.76
CA SER A 8 -24.42 0.54 12.88
C SER A 8 -24.22 -0.98 12.81
N GLY A 9 -22.98 -1.44 13.00
CA GLY A 9 -22.63 -2.87 12.89
C GLY A 9 -22.51 -3.41 11.46
N SER A 10 -22.79 -2.62 10.43
CA SER A 10 -22.61 -3.05 9.03
C SER A 10 -21.16 -3.05 8.61
N THR A 11 -20.84 -3.81 7.57
CA THR A 11 -19.48 -3.86 7.02
C THR A 11 -19.18 -2.65 6.13
N ILE A 12 -18.05 -1.99 6.41
CA ILE A 12 -17.41 -1.00 5.53
C ILE A 12 -16.20 -1.68 4.90
N SER A 13 -16.11 -1.75 3.56
CA SER A 13 -15.00 -2.43 2.89
C SER A 13 -14.35 -1.58 1.80
N ILE A 14 -13.02 -1.53 1.83
CA ILE A 14 -12.19 -1.06 0.72
C ILE A 14 -11.85 -2.27 -0.15
N THR A 15 -12.23 -2.24 -1.43
CA THR A 15 -12.06 -3.38 -2.34
C THR A 15 -11.48 -2.93 -3.67
N LYS A 16 -10.95 -3.90 -4.45
CA LYS A 16 -10.40 -3.67 -5.79
C LYS A 16 -9.24 -2.67 -5.84
N GLY A 17 -8.48 -2.56 -4.74
CA GLY A 17 -7.34 -1.66 -4.65
C GLY A 17 -6.15 -2.13 -5.51
N GLN A 18 -5.35 -1.18 -5.98
CA GLN A 18 -4.02 -1.40 -6.53
C GLN A 18 -3.10 -0.25 -6.11
N GLY A 19 -1.80 -0.52 -6.00
CA GLY A 19 -0.78 0.48 -5.74
C GLY A 19 0.16 0.61 -6.93
N ASN A 20 0.54 1.84 -7.26
CA ASN A 20 1.60 2.14 -8.22
C ASN A 20 2.73 2.85 -7.49
N ILE A 21 3.94 2.33 -7.59
CA ILE A 21 5.14 2.90 -6.99
C ILE A 21 5.98 3.49 -8.11
N TYR A 22 6.07 4.81 -8.11
CA TYR A 22 6.80 5.57 -9.11
C TYR A 22 8.26 5.71 -8.68
N SER A 23 9.17 5.23 -9.52
CA SER A 23 10.60 5.42 -9.30
C SER A 23 10.98 6.86 -9.60
N SER A 24 11.53 7.58 -8.62
CA SER A 24 11.98 8.96 -8.80
C SER A 24 13.45 9.01 -9.24
N ALA A 25 13.89 10.13 -9.82
CA ALA A 25 15.31 10.35 -10.11
C ALA A 25 16.19 10.24 -8.87
N ALA A 26 15.72 10.75 -7.71
CA ALA A 26 16.44 10.65 -6.45
C ALA A 26 16.61 9.19 -6.00
N LEU A 27 15.58 8.35 -6.14
CA LEU A 27 15.68 6.93 -5.83
C LEU A 27 16.69 6.23 -6.76
N VAL A 28 16.65 6.52 -8.06
CA VAL A 28 17.61 5.97 -9.03
C VAL A 28 19.04 6.35 -8.65
N SER A 29 19.29 7.62 -8.31
CA SER A 29 20.62 8.08 -7.88
C SER A 29 21.07 7.39 -6.58
N LEU A 30 20.17 7.18 -5.62
CA LEU A 30 20.46 6.44 -4.39
C LEU A 30 20.84 4.98 -4.68
N ILE A 31 20.09 4.30 -5.55
CA ILE A 31 20.38 2.93 -5.96
C ILE A 31 21.74 2.86 -6.65
N GLN A 32 22.01 3.72 -7.62
CA GLN A 32 23.26 3.72 -8.38
C GLN A 32 24.48 4.07 -7.50
N GLY A 33 24.29 4.94 -6.50
CA GLY A 33 25.35 5.30 -5.55
C GLY A 33 25.70 4.17 -4.58
N GLY A 34 24.70 3.41 -4.10
CA GLY A 34 24.91 2.31 -3.15
C GLY A 34 25.19 0.95 -3.80
N PHE A 35 24.62 0.71 -4.98
CA PHE A 35 24.67 -0.56 -5.72
C PHE A 35 24.93 -0.30 -7.21
N PRO A 36 26.17 0.06 -7.61
CA PRO A 36 26.48 0.47 -8.98
C PRO A 36 26.19 -0.60 -10.06
N SER A 37 26.17 -1.88 -9.68
CA SER A 37 25.84 -3.00 -10.57
C SER A 37 24.34 -3.27 -10.70
N ALA A 38 23.49 -2.61 -9.91
CA ALA A 38 22.04 -2.80 -9.97
C ALA A 38 21.48 -2.20 -11.26
N THR A 39 20.87 -3.04 -12.10
CA THR A 39 20.22 -2.62 -13.35
C THR A 39 18.71 -2.87 -13.32
N LYS A 40 18.24 -3.72 -12.40
CA LYS A 40 16.83 -4.02 -12.19
C LYS A 40 16.47 -3.92 -10.72
N PHE A 41 15.19 -3.67 -10.45
CA PHE A 41 14.63 -3.71 -9.11
C PHE A 41 13.26 -4.38 -9.09
N SER A 42 12.85 -4.88 -7.93
CA SER A 42 11.45 -5.18 -7.63
C SER A 42 11.12 -4.66 -6.25
N VAL A 43 9.85 -4.36 -6.01
CA VAL A 43 9.37 -3.89 -4.70
C VAL A 43 8.48 -4.94 -4.10
N LYS A 44 8.78 -5.34 -2.86
CA LYS A 44 7.88 -6.13 -2.03
C LYS A 44 7.21 -5.22 -1.02
N ILE A 45 5.88 -5.19 -1.01
CA ILE A 45 5.08 -4.59 0.05
C ILE A 45 4.69 -5.70 1.02
N SER A 46 5.06 -5.54 2.30
CA SER A 46 4.68 -6.46 3.37
C SER A 46 3.58 -5.90 4.26
N THR A 47 3.49 -4.58 4.35
CA THR A 47 2.53 -3.89 5.22
C THR A 47 1.94 -2.69 4.48
N LEU A 48 0.61 -2.56 4.55
CA LEU A 48 -0.14 -1.37 4.21
C LEU A 48 -1.31 -1.29 5.18
N ASN A 49 -1.14 -0.52 6.24
CA ASN A 49 -2.14 -0.42 7.29
C ASN A 49 -3.17 0.67 6.97
N PHE A 50 -4.41 0.35 7.29
CA PHE A 50 -5.54 1.26 7.26
C PHE A 50 -5.98 1.49 8.70
N ALA A 51 -6.05 2.75 9.11
CA ALA A 51 -6.59 3.13 10.40
C ALA A 51 -8.07 3.49 10.24
N ALA A 52 -8.86 3.14 11.25
CA ALA A 52 -10.28 3.44 11.30
C ALA A 52 -10.62 4.16 12.61
N SER A 53 -11.30 5.30 12.48
CA SER A 53 -11.96 5.99 13.59
C SER A 53 -13.46 5.78 13.45
N GLY A 54 -14.17 5.59 14.57
CA GLY A 54 -15.62 5.30 14.55
C GLY A 54 -16.01 3.93 13.97
N ALA A 55 -15.05 3.03 13.72
CA ALA A 55 -15.25 1.67 13.24
C ALA A 55 -14.23 0.70 13.85
N THR A 56 -14.46 -0.61 13.72
CA THR A 56 -13.59 -1.66 14.28
C THR A 56 -13.14 -2.68 13.23
N PRO A 57 -11.91 -3.22 13.31
CA PRO A 57 -10.85 -2.85 14.24
C PRO A 57 -10.29 -1.44 13.94
N ALA A 58 -9.62 -0.82 14.92
CA ALA A 58 -9.03 0.53 14.73
C ALA A 58 -7.85 0.55 13.74
N LEU A 59 -7.22 -0.61 13.50
CA LEU A 59 -6.11 -0.77 12.55
C LEU A 59 -6.25 -2.11 11.84
N LYS A 60 -6.02 -2.14 10.53
CA LYS A 60 -6.02 -3.37 9.75
C LYS A 60 -5.00 -3.32 8.62
N ASN A 61 -4.18 -4.37 8.51
CA ASN A 61 -3.28 -4.53 7.38
C ASN A 61 -4.06 -5.00 6.15
N GLY A 62 -3.87 -4.32 5.02
CA GLY A 62 -4.43 -4.70 3.73
C GLY A 62 -3.55 -5.64 2.91
N ILE A 63 -2.39 -6.04 3.44
CA ILE A 63 -1.42 -6.90 2.76
C ILE A 63 -1.43 -8.30 3.42
N PRO A 64 -1.50 -9.39 2.64
CA PRO A 64 -1.33 -10.75 3.15
C PRO A 64 0.03 -10.94 3.82
N SER A 65 0.16 -11.89 4.73
CA SER A 65 1.43 -12.17 5.43
C SER A 65 2.60 -12.50 4.51
N THR A 66 2.34 -13.06 3.33
CA THR A 66 3.37 -13.34 2.31
C THR A 66 3.88 -12.07 1.61
N GLY A 67 3.10 -10.98 1.66
CA GLY A 67 3.34 -9.74 0.92
C GLY A 67 2.93 -9.84 -0.56
N TYR A 68 3.10 -8.73 -1.26
CA TYR A 68 3.03 -8.65 -2.71
C TYR A 68 4.34 -8.13 -3.27
N THR A 69 4.86 -8.78 -4.31
CA THR A 69 6.07 -8.36 -5.00
C THR A 69 5.72 -7.93 -6.43
N SER A 70 6.26 -6.80 -6.87
CA SER A 70 6.13 -6.35 -8.25
C SER A 70 6.92 -7.26 -9.19
N ALA A 71 6.69 -7.12 -10.49
CA ALA A 71 7.65 -7.62 -11.48
C ALA A 71 9.02 -6.95 -11.30
N GLN A 72 10.08 -7.59 -11.81
CA GLN A 72 11.37 -6.93 -11.97
C GLN A 72 11.27 -5.88 -13.08
N LEU A 73 11.72 -4.68 -12.78
CA LEU A 73 11.73 -3.52 -13.69
C LEU A 73 13.15 -2.99 -13.81
N ALA A 74 13.46 -2.35 -14.94
CA ALA A 74 14.73 -1.63 -15.09
C ALA A 74 14.81 -0.47 -14.09
N VAL A 75 15.99 -0.23 -13.53
CA VAL A 75 16.27 0.95 -12.71
C VAL A 75 16.20 2.19 -13.63
N SER A 76 15.07 2.89 -13.57
CA SER A 76 14.77 4.08 -14.37
C SER A 76 13.87 5.03 -13.57
N SER A 77 13.98 6.34 -13.81
CA SER A 77 13.13 7.36 -13.19
C SER A 77 11.71 7.43 -13.80
N THR A 78 11.42 6.59 -14.78
CA THR A 78 10.09 6.43 -15.38
C THR A 78 9.45 5.09 -15.04
N ALA A 79 10.16 4.22 -14.29
CA ALA A 79 9.64 2.91 -13.94
C ALA A 79 8.48 3.03 -12.95
N VAL A 80 7.41 2.25 -13.21
CA VAL A 80 6.23 2.17 -12.35
C VAL A 80 6.03 0.71 -11.95
N ALA A 81 6.20 0.42 -10.66
CA ALA A 81 5.92 -0.90 -10.10
C ALA A 81 4.45 -0.99 -9.66
N THR A 82 3.71 -1.92 -10.26
CA THR A 82 2.30 -2.19 -9.92
C THR A 82 2.22 -3.28 -8.85
N ILE A 83 1.37 -3.06 -7.84
CA ILE A 83 1.12 -3.96 -6.72
C ILE A 83 -0.40 -4.22 -6.57
N PRO A 84 -0.87 -5.48 -6.66
CA PRO A 84 -0.14 -6.65 -7.13
C PRO A 84 0.30 -6.53 -8.60
N SER A 85 1.31 -7.28 -9.02
CA SER A 85 1.82 -7.22 -10.41
C SER A 85 0.79 -7.62 -11.47
N GLY A 86 -0.27 -8.36 -11.09
CA GLY A 86 -1.38 -8.76 -11.96
C GLY A 86 -2.56 -7.78 -11.98
N ALA A 87 -2.48 -6.62 -11.31
CA ALA A 87 -3.55 -5.62 -11.36
C ALA A 87 -3.70 -5.05 -12.79
N PRO A 88 -4.93 -4.69 -13.22
CA PRO A 88 -6.16 -4.64 -12.44
C PRO A 88 -6.91 -5.97 -12.33
N THR A 89 -6.47 -7.03 -13.02
CA THR A 89 -7.13 -8.35 -12.99
C THR A 89 -7.01 -9.03 -11.62
N THR A 90 -5.86 -8.86 -10.95
CA THR A 90 -5.62 -9.30 -9.58
C THR A 90 -5.40 -8.09 -8.68
N THR A 91 -6.39 -7.79 -7.84
CA THR A 91 -6.36 -6.63 -6.95
C THR A 91 -5.89 -6.99 -5.55
N LEU A 92 -5.61 -5.98 -4.73
CA LEU A 92 -5.48 -6.13 -3.29
C LEU A 92 -6.75 -6.77 -2.70
N PRO A 93 -6.62 -7.56 -1.62
CA PRO A 93 -7.75 -8.14 -0.93
C PRO A 93 -8.64 -7.05 -0.34
N ALA A 94 -9.89 -7.41 -0.06
CA ALA A 94 -10.79 -6.52 0.65
C ALA A 94 -10.28 -6.23 2.07
N VAL A 95 -10.27 -4.95 2.45
CA VAL A 95 -10.02 -4.52 3.83
C VAL A 95 -11.34 -4.10 4.43
N SER A 96 -11.84 -4.90 5.37
CA SER A 96 -13.17 -4.73 5.97
C SER A 96 -13.09 -4.28 7.41
N PHE A 97 -13.97 -3.35 7.76
CA PHE A 97 -14.24 -2.81 9.07
C PHE A 97 -15.73 -2.95 9.38
N THR A 98 -16.09 -2.87 10.66
CA THR A 98 -17.45 -2.86 11.14
C THR A 98 -17.78 -1.46 11.64
N ALA A 99 -18.83 -0.85 11.07
CA ALA A 99 -19.32 0.46 11.48
C ALA A 99 -19.63 0.49 12.98
N GLY A 100 -19.22 1.56 13.65
CA GLY A 100 -19.47 1.79 15.07
C GLY A 100 -20.90 2.20 15.37
N ALA A 101 -21.08 3.04 16.38
CA ALA A 101 -22.40 3.43 16.87
C ALA A 101 -23.13 4.39 15.92
N SER A 102 -24.45 4.24 15.86
CA SER A 102 -25.36 5.20 15.23
C SER A 102 -25.14 6.64 15.73
N GLY A 103 -25.32 7.62 14.85
CA GLY A 103 -25.14 9.05 15.14
C GLY A 103 -23.69 9.52 15.16
N SER A 104 -22.75 8.67 14.75
CA SER A 104 -21.32 9.00 14.63
C SER A 104 -20.85 8.96 13.18
N THR A 105 -19.66 9.49 12.91
CA THR A 105 -18.99 9.40 11.61
C THR A 105 -17.78 8.47 11.73
N ALA A 106 -17.66 7.54 10.81
CA ALA A 106 -16.46 6.72 10.65
C ALA A 106 -15.53 7.31 9.58
N TYR A 107 -14.22 7.21 9.83
CA TYR A 107 -13.18 7.61 8.90
C TYR A 107 -12.23 6.45 8.66
N ILE A 108 -11.86 6.21 7.40
CA ILE A 108 -10.75 5.32 7.06
C ILE A 108 -9.62 6.13 6.43
N SER A 109 -8.41 6.01 6.98
CA SER A 109 -7.18 6.66 6.53
C SER A 109 -6.09 5.62 6.22
N LEU A 110 -5.09 6.04 5.43
CA LEU A 110 -3.84 5.30 5.33
C LEU A 110 -2.99 5.57 6.57
N ALA A 111 -2.55 4.50 7.22
CA ALA A 111 -1.61 4.55 8.33
C ALA A 111 -0.19 4.30 7.79
N ASP A 112 0.55 3.38 8.38
CA ASP A 112 1.91 3.05 7.95
C ASP A 112 1.96 2.03 6.80
N ALA A 113 3.09 2.05 6.08
CA ALA A 113 3.42 1.06 5.07
C ALA A 113 4.88 0.63 5.22
N ALA A 114 5.18 -0.62 4.86
CA ALA A 114 6.54 -1.14 4.90
C ALA A 114 6.77 -2.20 3.83
N GLY A 115 8.05 -2.38 3.51
CA GLY A 115 8.45 -3.33 2.48
C GLY A 115 9.95 -3.39 2.26
N THR A 116 10.32 -4.02 1.14
CA THR A 116 11.70 -4.09 0.68
C THR A 116 11.82 -3.73 -0.79
N LEU A 117 12.88 -3.01 -1.12
CA LEU A 117 13.38 -2.85 -2.47
C LEU A 117 14.45 -3.92 -2.70
N ASN A 118 14.21 -4.83 -3.65
CA ASN A 118 15.15 -5.85 -4.04
C ASN A 118 15.86 -5.41 -5.32
N LEU A 119 17.18 -5.49 -5.35
CA LEU A 119 18.03 -4.98 -6.42
C LEU A 119 18.72 -6.15 -7.11
N PHE A 120 18.79 -6.10 -8.43
CA PHE A 120 19.35 -7.15 -9.25
C PHE A 120 20.30 -6.59 -10.31
N ASP A 121 21.32 -7.37 -10.65
CA ASP A 121 22.18 -7.07 -11.79
C ASP A 121 21.51 -7.39 -13.14
N SER A 122 22.25 -7.22 -14.23
CA SER A 122 21.76 -7.46 -15.59
C SER A 122 21.41 -8.93 -15.84
N THR A 123 22.09 -9.85 -15.16
CA THR A 123 21.84 -11.30 -15.22
C THR A 123 20.63 -11.73 -14.41
N GLY A 124 20.14 -10.86 -13.52
CA GLY A 124 19.02 -11.13 -12.61
C GLY A 124 19.46 -11.67 -11.26
N ALA A 125 20.77 -11.71 -10.97
CA ALA A 125 21.27 -12.07 -9.66
C ALA A 125 21.01 -10.94 -8.65
N SER A 126 20.64 -11.30 -7.42
CA SER A 126 20.43 -10.33 -6.34
C SER A 126 21.75 -9.66 -5.96
N VAL A 127 21.76 -8.32 -5.95
CA VAL A 127 22.92 -7.51 -5.53
C VAL A 127 22.68 -6.78 -4.22
N GLY A 128 21.43 -6.75 -3.75
CA GLY A 128 21.09 -6.12 -2.47
C GLY A 128 19.61 -6.07 -2.20
N THR A 129 19.29 -5.89 -0.92
CA THR A 129 17.92 -5.65 -0.45
C THR A 129 17.94 -4.48 0.53
N VAL A 130 17.05 -3.52 0.32
CA VAL A 130 16.91 -2.35 1.19
C VAL A 130 15.50 -2.35 1.77
N ALA A 131 15.38 -2.42 3.09
CA ALA A 131 14.10 -2.27 3.76
C ALA A 131 13.67 -0.81 3.77
N PHE A 132 12.37 -0.56 3.68
CA PHE A 132 11.80 0.77 3.88
C PHE A 132 10.58 0.69 4.79
N SER A 133 10.34 1.78 5.50
CA SER A 133 9.13 2.03 6.26
C SER A 133 8.68 3.47 6.01
N CYS A 134 7.38 3.62 5.84
CA CYS A 134 6.69 4.89 5.72
C CYS A 134 5.76 4.99 6.93
N PRO A 135 6.03 5.87 7.92
CA PRO A 135 5.11 6.05 9.03
C PRO A 135 3.79 6.65 8.56
N ALA A 136 2.75 6.53 9.38
CA ALA A 136 1.48 7.21 9.16
C ALA A 136 1.69 8.72 9.04
N LEU A 137 0.86 9.36 8.21
CA LEU A 137 0.82 10.82 8.12
C LEU A 137 0.26 11.41 9.40
N SER A 138 0.75 12.58 9.81
CA SER A 138 0.23 13.31 10.96
C SER A 138 -0.09 14.76 10.55
N PRO A 139 -1.36 15.20 10.62
CA PRO A 139 -2.54 14.42 11.03
C PRO A 139 -2.92 13.35 9.99
N ASP A 140 -3.66 12.33 10.43
CA ASP A 140 -4.24 11.32 9.55
C ASP A 140 -5.11 11.98 8.47
N VAL A 141 -4.89 11.59 7.21
CA VAL A 141 -5.70 12.10 6.09
C VAL A 141 -6.78 11.06 5.75
N PRO A 142 -8.07 11.34 6.01
CA PRO A 142 -9.14 10.41 5.72
C PRO A 142 -9.33 10.28 4.20
N ILE A 143 -9.41 9.04 3.72
CA ILE A 143 -9.73 8.75 2.31
C ILE A 143 -11.24 8.64 2.13
N PHE A 144 -11.92 8.05 3.12
CA PHE A 144 -13.35 7.82 3.06
C PHE A 144 -14.04 8.16 4.39
N PRO A 145 -14.86 9.24 4.43
CA PRO A 145 -15.78 9.50 5.53
C PRO A 145 -17.17 8.87 5.27
N PHE A 146 -17.79 8.28 6.30
CA PHE A 146 -19.16 7.76 6.25
C PHE A 146 -19.91 8.07 7.54
N ASP A 147 -21.15 8.56 7.42
CA ASP A 147 -22.05 8.69 8.57
C ASP A 147 -22.67 7.34 8.94
N ILE A 148 -22.89 7.12 10.23
CA ILE A 148 -23.46 5.88 10.77
C ILE A 148 -24.88 6.14 11.28
N LEU A 149 -25.84 5.34 10.81
CA LEU A 149 -27.25 5.34 11.23
C LEU A 149 -27.61 4.21 12.18
#